data_AF-A0AAD4M7D3-F1
#
_entry.id   AF-A0AAD4M7D3-F1
#
_cell.length_a   1.000
_cell.length_b   1.000
_cell.length_c   1.000
_cell.angle_alpha   90.00
_cell.angle_beta   90.00
_cell.angle_gamma   90.00
#
_symmetry.space_group_name_H-M   'P 1'
#
loop_
_entity.id
_entity.type
_entity.pdbx_description
1 polymer ?
#
loop_
_entity_poly.entity_id
_entity_poly.type
_entity_poly.pdbx_seq_one_letter_code
_entity_poly.pdbx_strand_id
1 'polypeptide(L)'
;MSVPIFHTFNHPFLQTPLNPAKSQYAAASRVPLIQSPSLRVPRPVELPPDIHPLPESVNPYFVYPFTLEPHILAVESNRRATIAAHAVKREAYLRTREEDKLRRKREALRRIAPGFEPLSAPLVPVKQQQQQQQHSSSGNAEQVTSQIPDVMDDLVDKLAALESAASDFH
;
A
#
# COMPACT_ATOMS: atom_id res chain seq x y z
N MET A 1 20.15 29.77 -3.16
CA MET A 1 21.23 29.87 -4.18
C MET A 1 22.52 29.36 -3.56
N SER A 2 23.35 28.72 -4.38
CA SER A 2 24.72 28.24 -4.14
C SER A 2 24.90 26.80 -3.62
N VAL A 3 25.29 25.96 -4.56
CA VAL A 3 25.98 24.65 -4.52
C VAL A 3 27.39 24.93 -5.11
N PRO A 4 28.46 24.10 -5.05
CA PRO A 4 28.80 22.85 -4.32
C PRO A 4 30.14 22.99 -3.55
N ILE A 5 30.69 21.89 -3.00
CA ILE A 5 32.01 21.33 -3.40
C ILE A 5 32.14 19.94 -2.75
N PHE A 6 32.00 18.90 -3.58
CA PHE A 6 32.49 17.56 -3.29
C PHE A 6 34.02 17.64 -3.21
N HIS A 7 34.60 17.33 -2.05
CA HIS A 7 36.03 17.04 -1.99
C HIS A 7 36.24 15.63 -2.54
N THR A 8 36.76 15.56 -3.76
CA THR A 8 37.33 14.35 -4.36
C THR A 8 38.44 13.83 -3.46
N PHE A 9 38.23 12.70 -2.80
CA PHE A 9 39.28 11.98 -2.08
C PHE A 9 40.08 11.16 -3.09
N ASN A 10 40.86 11.86 -3.92
CA ASN A 10 41.85 11.23 -4.78
C ASN A 10 43.10 11.01 -3.94
N HIS A 11 43.24 9.82 -3.36
CA HIS A 11 44.54 9.39 -2.87
C HIS A 11 45.26 8.68 -4.00
N PRO A 12 46.29 9.28 -4.62
CA PRO A 12 47.25 8.47 -5.32
C PRO A 12 47.91 7.60 -4.24
N PHE A 13 47.60 6.31 -4.20
CA PHE A 13 48.39 5.31 -3.48
C PHE A 13 49.73 5.21 -4.21
N LEU A 14 50.55 6.26 -4.05
CA LEU A 14 51.95 6.18 -4.40
C LEU A 14 52.52 5.15 -3.44
N GLN A 15 52.82 3.98 -4.01
CA GLN A 15 53.89 3.09 -3.60
C GLN A 15 55.14 3.96 -3.36
N THR A 16 55.23 4.57 -2.18
CA THR A 16 56.45 5.25 -1.78
C THR A 16 57.44 4.12 -1.50
N PRO A 17 58.57 4.04 -2.20
CA PRO A 17 59.64 3.15 -1.76
C PRO A 17 59.93 3.56 -0.33
N LEU A 18 59.90 2.56 0.57
CA LEU A 18 59.98 2.70 2.02
C LEU A 18 61.25 3.48 2.35
N ASN A 19 61.18 4.81 2.35
CA ASN A 19 62.32 5.67 2.60
C ASN A 19 62.56 5.55 4.11
N PRO A 20 63.65 4.88 4.54
CA PRO A 20 63.86 4.57 5.95
C PRO A 20 63.97 5.85 6.79
N ALA A 21 64.24 7.01 6.17
CA ALA A 21 64.27 8.31 6.82
C ALA A 21 62.89 8.85 7.25
N LYS A 22 61.79 8.35 6.67
CA LYS A 22 60.41 8.79 6.98
C LYS A 22 59.60 7.77 7.80
N SER A 23 60.19 6.61 8.11
CA SER A 23 59.55 5.62 8.97
C SER A 23 59.51 6.13 10.41
N GLN A 24 58.40 5.95 11.11
CA GLN A 24 58.27 6.29 12.54
C GLN A 24 59.32 5.54 13.40
N TYR A 25 59.85 4.42 12.90
CA TYR A 25 60.89 3.62 13.54
C TYR A 25 62.31 3.99 13.09
N ALA A 26 62.51 5.07 12.32
CA ALA A 26 63.81 5.51 11.82
C ALA A 26 64.83 5.75 12.94
N ALA A 27 64.40 6.34 14.05
CA ALA A 27 65.27 6.59 15.21
C ALA A 27 65.71 5.27 15.90
N ALA A 28 64.88 4.24 15.84
CA ALA A 28 65.18 2.93 16.42
C ALA A 28 66.10 2.06 15.53
N SER A 29 66.30 2.44 14.26
CA SER A 29 67.18 1.69 13.33
C SER A 29 68.66 1.68 13.73
N ARG A 30 69.11 2.64 14.55
CA ARG A 30 70.50 2.78 15.03
C ARG A 30 70.73 2.18 16.42
N VAL A 31 69.70 1.62 17.05
CA VAL A 31 69.84 0.97 18.36
C VAL A 31 70.46 -0.41 18.16
N PRO A 32 71.58 -0.75 18.82
CA PRO A 32 72.16 -2.09 18.70
C PRO A 32 71.19 -3.12 19.30
N LEU A 33 70.54 -3.89 18.42
CA LEU A 33 69.60 -4.93 18.82
C LEU A 33 70.39 -6.20 19.18
N ILE A 34 70.26 -6.66 20.42
CA ILE A 34 70.68 -8.01 20.80
C ILE A 34 69.63 -8.97 20.26
N GLN A 35 69.86 -9.52 19.07
CA GLN A 35 68.96 -10.51 18.47
C GLN A 35 69.09 -11.85 19.21
N SER A 36 67.99 -12.36 19.74
CA SER A 36 67.95 -13.75 20.17
C SER A 36 67.98 -14.66 18.93
N PRO A 37 68.72 -15.78 18.95
CA PRO A 37 68.78 -16.69 17.79
C PRO A 37 67.42 -17.31 17.44
N SER A 38 66.43 -17.19 18.34
CA SER A 38 65.05 -17.64 18.17
C SER A 38 64.15 -16.62 17.46
N LEU A 39 64.59 -15.37 17.28
CA LEU A 39 63.84 -14.31 16.58
C LEU A 39 64.26 -14.27 15.11
N ARG A 40 63.46 -14.90 14.24
CA ARG A 40 63.58 -14.73 12.79
C ARG A 40 62.52 -13.73 12.33
N VAL A 41 62.94 -12.75 11.53
CA VAL A 41 62.00 -11.85 10.85
C VAL A 41 61.14 -12.71 9.93
N PRO A 42 59.80 -12.68 10.06
CA PRO A 42 58.92 -13.39 9.14
C PRO A 42 59.19 -12.95 7.70
N ARG A 43 59.06 -13.88 6.75
CA ARG A 43 59.20 -13.53 5.33
C ARG A 43 58.12 -12.50 4.97
N PRO A 44 58.46 -11.46 4.20
CA PRO A 44 57.46 -10.53 3.70
C PRO A 44 56.40 -11.28 2.90
N VAL A 45 55.15 -10.84 3.02
CA VAL A 45 54.03 -11.42 2.30
C VAL A 45 54.09 -10.95 0.85
N GLU A 46 54.39 -11.87 -0.06
CA GLU A 46 54.33 -11.62 -1.51
C GLU A 46 52.89 -11.77 -1.99
N LEU A 47 52.35 -10.73 -2.62
CA LEU A 47 51.03 -10.80 -3.26
C LEU A 47 51.14 -11.55 -4.59
N PRO A 48 50.22 -12.48 -4.90
CA PRO A 48 50.19 -13.14 -6.21
C PRO A 48 50.09 -12.12 -7.35
N PRO A 49 50.74 -12.37 -8.49
CA PRO A 49 50.78 -11.44 -9.63
C PRO A 49 49.45 -11.31 -10.37
N ASP A 50 48.48 -12.21 -10.12
CA ASP A 50 47.22 -12.29 -10.87
C ASP A 50 46.01 -11.90 -9.99
N ILE A 51 46.14 -10.76 -9.31
CA ILE A 51 45.00 -10.12 -8.67
C ILE A 51 44.37 -9.23 -9.73
N HIS A 52 43.37 -9.76 -10.43
CA HIS A 52 42.51 -8.92 -11.26
C HIS A 52 42.00 -7.76 -10.42
N PRO A 53 42.05 -6.51 -10.92
CA PRO A 53 41.53 -5.38 -10.18
C PRO A 53 40.07 -5.67 -9.85
N LEU A 54 39.69 -5.39 -8.60
CA LEU A 54 38.29 -5.46 -8.21
C LEU A 54 37.48 -4.61 -9.19
N PRO A 55 36.33 -5.10 -9.66
CA PRO A 55 35.47 -4.32 -10.55
C PRO A 55 35.13 -2.99 -9.87
N GLU A 56 35.00 -1.91 -10.65
CA GLU A 56 34.69 -0.57 -10.12
C GLU A 56 33.42 -0.55 -9.26
N SER A 57 32.50 -1.50 -9.50
CA SER A 57 31.28 -1.66 -8.73
C SER A 57 30.92 -3.13 -8.58
N VAL A 58 30.53 -3.51 -7.37
CA VAL A 58 29.92 -4.82 -7.09
C VAL A 58 28.40 -4.84 -7.36
N ASN A 59 27.81 -3.69 -7.75
CA ASN A 59 26.38 -3.58 -8.04
C ASN A 59 25.84 -4.59 -9.07
N PRO A 60 26.58 -4.93 -10.15
CA PRO A 60 26.12 -5.93 -11.12
C PRO A 60 25.97 -7.34 -10.52
N TYR A 61 26.62 -7.61 -9.38
CA TYR A 61 26.57 -8.91 -8.70
C TYR A 61 25.45 -8.98 -7.64
N PHE A 62 24.75 -7.87 -7.36
CA PHE A 62 23.57 -7.91 -6.51
C PHE A 62 22.37 -8.41 -7.30
N VAL A 63 22.03 -9.68 -7.11
CA VAL A 63 20.82 -10.33 -7.64
C VAL A 63 19.54 -9.61 -7.18
N TYR A 64 19.61 -8.89 -6.05
CA TYR A 64 18.51 -8.07 -5.57
C TYR A 64 19.03 -6.70 -5.11
N PRO A 65 18.98 -5.67 -5.97
CA PRO A 65 19.42 -4.34 -5.58
C PRO A 65 18.48 -3.75 -4.54
N PHE A 66 19.05 -3.14 -3.51
CA PHE A 66 18.35 -2.48 -2.39
C PHE A 66 17.44 -1.30 -2.82
N THR A 67 17.42 -0.95 -4.11
CA THR A 67 16.54 0.06 -4.71
C THR A 67 15.17 -0.50 -5.15
N LEU A 68 14.96 -1.82 -5.14
CA LEU A 68 13.68 -2.41 -5.52
C LEU A 68 12.58 -2.16 -4.48
N GLU A 69 12.93 -2.17 -3.19
CA GLU A 69 11.97 -1.96 -2.12
C GLU A 69 11.22 -0.61 -2.23
N PRO A 70 11.91 0.56 -2.34
CA PRO A 70 11.22 1.84 -2.50
C PRO A 70 10.41 1.93 -3.79
N HIS A 71 10.87 1.29 -4.88
CA HIS A 71 10.11 1.27 -6.14
C HIS A 71 8.81 0.47 -6.01
N ILE A 72 8.87 -0.73 -5.42
CA ILE A 72 7.70 -1.58 -5.20
C ILE A 72 6.69 -0.88 -4.29
N LEU A 73 7.15 -0.26 -3.19
CA LEU A 73 6.28 0.51 -2.29
C LEU A 73 5.60 1.68 -3.01
N ALA A 74 6.31 2.39 -3.90
CA ALA A 74 5.73 3.46 -4.69
C ALA A 74 4.68 2.93 -5.69
N VAL A 75 4.98 1.84 -6.40
CA VAL A 75 4.04 1.22 -7.34
C VAL A 75 2.78 0.71 -6.64
N GLU A 76 2.93 0.01 -5.53
CA GLU A 76 1.82 -0.51 -4.74
C GLU A 76 0.97 0.61 -4.12
N SER A 77 1.60 1.68 -3.62
CA SER A 77 0.84 2.82 -3.07
C SER A 77 0.03 3.54 -4.16
N ASN A 78 0.61 3.73 -5.36
CA ASN A 78 -0.11 4.27 -6.52
C ASN A 78 -1.29 3.38 -6.93
N ARG A 79 -1.08 2.06 -6.97
CA ARG A 79 -2.14 1.08 -7.28
C ARG A 79 -3.28 1.13 -6.26
N ARG A 80 -2.97 1.19 -4.96
CA ARG A 80 -3.98 1.31 -3.91
C ARG A 80 -4.74 2.62 -4.01
N ALA A 81 -4.05 3.72 -4.33
CA ALA A 81 -4.68 5.03 -4.50
C ALA A 81 -5.67 5.05 -5.68
N THR A 82 -5.34 4.43 -6.81
CA THR A 82 -6.27 4.36 -7.95
C THR A 82 -7.51 3.53 -7.63
N ILE A 83 -7.34 2.36 -7.01
CA ILE A 83 -8.46 1.51 -6.58
C ILE A 83 -9.36 2.26 -5.59
N ALA A 84 -8.78 2.90 -4.58
CA ALA A 84 -9.52 3.68 -3.59
C ALA A 84 -10.28 4.84 -4.25
N ALA A 85 -9.66 5.57 -5.18
CA ALA A 85 -10.33 6.65 -5.90
C ALA A 85 -11.51 6.14 -6.74
N HIS A 86 -11.39 4.98 -7.37
CA HIS A 86 -12.49 4.36 -8.10
C HIS A 86 -13.62 3.89 -7.15
N ALA A 87 -13.27 3.31 -6.01
CA ALA A 87 -14.23 2.89 -4.99
C ALA A 87 -15.04 4.08 -4.45
N VAL A 88 -14.37 5.18 -4.08
CA VAL A 88 -15.01 6.42 -3.59
C VAL A 88 -15.97 6.99 -4.64
N LYS A 89 -15.56 7.04 -5.92
CA LYS A 89 -16.44 7.51 -7.00
C LYS A 89 -17.69 6.63 -7.14
N ARG A 90 -17.52 5.31 -7.07
CA ARG A 90 -18.63 4.35 -7.15
C ARG A 90 -19.59 4.52 -5.97
N GLU A 91 -19.06 4.61 -4.76
CA GLU A 91 -19.85 4.80 -3.54
C GLU A 91 -20.64 6.11 -3.60
N ALA A 92 -19.99 7.21 -3.99
CA ALA A 92 -20.66 8.50 -4.16
C ALA A 92 -21.81 8.42 -5.17
N TYR A 93 -21.60 7.74 -6.31
CA TYR A 93 -22.64 7.56 -7.32
C TYR A 93 -23.83 6.74 -6.81
N LEU A 94 -23.58 5.63 -6.10
CA LEU A 94 -24.63 4.81 -5.52
C LEU A 94 -25.43 5.59 -4.48
N ARG A 95 -24.73 6.33 -3.61
CA ARG A 95 -25.36 7.17 -2.60
C ARG A 95 -26.26 8.24 -3.23
N THR A 96 -25.81 8.93 -4.28
CA THR A 96 -26.65 9.90 -5.00
C THR A 96 -27.92 9.24 -5.58
N ARG A 97 -27.80 8.02 -6.11
CA ARG A 97 -28.96 7.28 -6.64
C ARG A 97 -29.95 6.89 -5.54
N GLU A 98 -29.47 6.51 -4.37
CA GLU A 98 -30.31 6.20 -3.22
C GLU A 98 -31.02 7.45 -2.69
N GLU A 99 -30.30 8.56 -2.55
CA GLU A 99 -30.85 9.84 -2.13
C GLU A 99 -31.94 10.34 -3.10
N ASP A 100 -31.73 10.21 -4.41
CA ASP A 100 -32.74 10.56 -5.42
C ASP A 100 -34.00 9.68 -5.31
N LYS A 101 -33.84 8.37 -5.08
CA LYS A 101 -34.97 7.45 -4.84
C LYS A 101 -35.72 7.84 -3.57
N LEU A 102 -35.01 8.14 -2.49
CA LEU A 102 -35.60 8.59 -1.22
C LEU A 102 -36.33 9.92 -1.38
N ARG A 103 -35.76 10.88 -2.11
CA ARG A 103 -36.38 12.17 -2.40
C ARG A 103 -37.68 12.00 -3.16
N ARG A 104 -37.69 11.18 -4.23
CA ARG A 104 -38.91 10.88 -5.00
C ARG A 104 -39.98 10.22 -4.14
N LYS A 105 -39.61 9.25 -3.29
CA LYS A 105 -40.54 8.61 -2.35
C LYS A 105 -41.15 9.62 -1.38
N ARG A 106 -40.33 10.51 -0.80
CA ARG A 106 -40.78 11.56 0.11
C ARG A 106 -41.72 12.55 -0.58
N GLU A 107 -41.39 12.99 -1.80
CA GLU A 107 -42.24 13.88 -2.58
C GLU A 107 -43.57 13.22 -2.98
N ALA A 108 -43.56 11.94 -3.35
CA ALA A 108 -44.77 11.18 -3.66
C ALA A 108 -45.69 11.05 -2.42
N LEU A 109 -45.13 10.72 -1.26
CA LEU A 109 -45.88 10.70 0.00
C LEU A 109 -46.47 12.08 0.34
N ARG A 110 -45.69 13.15 0.16
CA ARG A 110 -46.15 14.52 0.39
C ARG A 110 -47.30 14.93 -0.54
N ARG A 111 -47.36 14.38 -1.76
CA ARG A 111 -48.48 14.60 -2.69
C ARG A 111 -49.74 13.84 -2.26
N ILE A 112 -49.59 12.60 -1.81
CA ILE A 112 -50.72 11.74 -1.41
C ILE A 112 -51.34 12.24 -0.09
N ALA A 113 -50.51 12.62 0.87
CA ALA A 113 -50.93 13.09 2.18
C ALA A 113 -50.13 14.34 2.60
N PRO A 114 -50.57 15.55 2.22
CA PRO A 114 -49.91 16.78 2.64
C PRO A 114 -49.97 16.91 4.17
N GLY A 115 -48.80 16.98 4.81
CA GLY A 115 -48.67 17.05 6.28
C GLY A 115 -48.43 15.71 6.98
N PHE A 116 -48.45 14.59 6.26
CA PHE A 116 -48.04 13.29 6.81
C PHE A 116 -46.52 13.13 6.77
N GLU A 117 -45.90 12.98 7.95
CA GLU A 117 -44.48 12.74 8.10
C GLU A 117 -44.25 11.30 8.60
N PRO A 118 -43.53 10.43 7.86
CA PRO A 118 -43.36 9.03 8.24
C PRO A 118 -42.51 8.82 9.50
N LEU A 119 -41.79 9.86 9.95
CA LEU A 119 -41.05 9.88 11.22
C LEU A 119 -41.94 10.30 12.40
N SER A 120 -43.08 10.96 12.14
CA SER A 120 -44.07 11.27 13.15
C SER A 120 -44.95 10.04 13.37
N ALA A 121 -45.19 9.66 14.64
CA ALA A 121 -46.05 8.52 14.95
C ALA A 121 -47.42 8.73 14.28
N PRO A 122 -47.98 7.69 13.61
CA PRO A 122 -49.29 7.82 12.99
C PRO A 122 -50.29 8.26 14.05
N LEU A 123 -51.12 9.27 13.73
CA LEU A 123 -52.16 9.76 14.63
C LEU A 123 -53.16 8.62 14.86
N VAL A 124 -53.00 7.92 15.97
CA VAL A 124 -53.94 6.90 16.42
C VAL A 124 -55.15 7.61 16.99
N PRO A 125 -56.37 7.34 16.49
CA PRO A 125 -57.59 7.88 17.09
C PRO A 125 -57.68 7.42 18.54
N VAL A 126 -57.67 8.38 19.48
CA VAL A 126 -58.03 8.09 20.87
C VAL A 126 -59.54 7.90 20.89
N LYS A 127 -60.02 6.68 21.19
CA LYS A 127 -61.45 6.41 21.35
C LYS A 127 -62.00 7.30 22.47
N GLN A 128 -62.76 8.33 22.10
CA GLN A 128 -63.72 8.92 23.02
C GLN A 128 -64.75 7.85 23.33
N GLN A 129 -64.89 7.47 24.60
CA GLN A 129 -66.00 6.65 25.06
C GLN A 129 -67.31 7.38 24.77
N GLN A 130 -67.91 7.06 23.63
CA GLN A 130 -69.35 7.14 23.42
C GLN A 130 -69.75 6.05 22.42
N GLN A 131 -70.92 5.51 22.68
CA GLN A 131 -71.39 4.19 22.31
C GLN A 131 -71.58 3.99 20.80
N GLN A 132 -71.24 2.77 20.36
CA GLN A 132 -71.85 2.01 19.26
C GLN A 132 -71.84 2.62 17.84
N GLN A 133 -71.10 2.01 16.91
CA GLN A 133 -71.63 1.11 15.87
C GLN A 133 -70.54 0.70 14.88
N GLN A 134 -70.69 -0.53 14.40
CA GLN A 134 -69.79 -1.30 13.56
C GLN A 134 -69.72 -0.72 12.14
N HIS A 135 -68.53 -0.63 11.56
CA HIS A 135 -68.34 -0.91 10.13
C HIS A 135 -66.90 -1.38 9.90
N SER A 136 -66.80 -2.59 9.37
CA SER A 136 -65.60 -3.23 8.84
C SER A 136 -65.22 -2.64 7.47
N SER A 137 -63.92 -2.54 7.19
CA SER A 137 -63.45 -2.80 5.83
C SER A 137 -62.01 -3.32 5.84
N SER A 138 -61.88 -4.45 5.17
CA SER A 138 -60.67 -5.20 4.86
C SER A 138 -59.88 -4.54 3.74
N GLY A 139 -58.57 -4.73 3.74
CA GLY A 139 -57.69 -4.28 2.66
C GLY A 139 -56.34 -4.98 2.74
N ASN A 140 -56.32 -6.28 2.41
CA ASN A 140 -55.09 -7.01 2.10
C ASN A 140 -54.49 -6.44 0.81
N ALA A 141 -53.30 -5.84 0.91
CA ALA A 141 -52.47 -5.52 -0.24
C ALA A 141 -51.51 -6.70 -0.51
N GLU A 142 -51.94 -7.63 -1.35
CA GLU A 142 -51.05 -8.61 -1.96
C GLU A 142 -50.08 -7.87 -2.90
N GLN A 143 -48.83 -7.76 -2.45
CA GLN A 143 -47.71 -7.32 -3.29
C GLN A 143 -47.32 -8.46 -4.22
N VAL A 144 -47.91 -8.48 -5.42
CA VAL A 144 -47.35 -9.20 -6.56
C VAL A 144 -46.20 -8.35 -7.11
N THR A 145 -44.98 -8.56 -6.59
CA THR A 145 -43.78 -8.06 -7.24
C THR A 145 -43.42 -9.01 -8.38
N SER A 146 -43.71 -8.56 -9.59
CA SER A 146 -43.24 -9.12 -10.84
C SER A 146 -41.73 -9.37 -10.79
N GLN A 147 -41.37 -10.65 -10.86
CA GLN A 147 -40.01 -11.13 -11.08
C GLN A 147 -39.56 -10.72 -12.49
N ILE A 148 -39.08 -9.49 -12.63
CA ILE A 148 -38.22 -9.15 -13.77
C ILE A 148 -36.82 -9.58 -13.32
N PRO A 149 -36.17 -10.53 -14.01
CA PRO A 149 -34.80 -10.90 -13.68
C PRO A 149 -33.93 -9.64 -13.81
N ASP A 150 -33.38 -9.19 -12.68
CA ASP A 150 -32.50 -8.03 -12.65
C ASP A 150 -31.20 -8.45 -13.31
N VAL A 151 -30.79 -7.76 -14.37
CA VAL A 151 -29.53 -8.05 -15.09
C VAL A 151 -28.34 -8.04 -14.13
N MET A 152 -28.47 -7.34 -13.00
CA MET A 152 -27.50 -7.31 -11.93
C MET A 152 -27.38 -8.64 -11.17
N ASP A 153 -28.47 -9.39 -10.99
CA ASP A 153 -28.45 -10.71 -10.32
C ASP A 153 -27.74 -11.75 -11.20
N ASP A 154 -28.03 -11.76 -12.52
CA ASP A 154 -27.33 -12.62 -13.49
C ASP A 154 -25.81 -12.35 -13.52
N LEU A 155 -25.39 -11.11 -13.28
CA LEU A 155 -23.98 -10.74 -13.22
C LEU A 155 -23.31 -11.18 -11.92
N VAL A 156 -24.03 -11.10 -10.79
CA VAL A 156 -23.56 -11.60 -9.49
C VAL A 156 -23.40 -13.11 -9.52
N ASP A 157 -24.36 -13.83 -10.11
CA ASP A 157 -24.31 -15.28 -10.25
C ASP A 157 -23.13 -15.73 -11.11
N LYS A 158 -22.85 -15.04 -12.22
CA LYS A 158 -21.67 -15.31 -13.06
C LYS A 158 -20.35 -15.08 -12.33
N LEU A 159 -20.31 -14.07 -11.45
CA LEU A 159 -19.09 -13.74 -10.70
C LEU A 159 -18.85 -14.76 -9.58
N ALA A 160 -19.91 -15.18 -8.88
CA ALA A 160 -19.87 -16.26 -7.90
C ALA A 160 -19.44 -17.59 -8.52
N ALA A 161 -19.89 -17.89 -9.75
CA ALA A 161 -19.46 -19.08 -10.48
C ALA A 161 -17.98 -19.06 -10.90
N LEU A 162 -17.41 -17.89 -11.18
CA LEU A 162 -15.98 -17.76 -11.47
C LEU A 162 -15.12 -17.88 -10.21
N GLU A 163 -15.61 -17.40 -9.07
CA GLU A 163 -14.90 -17.48 -7.79
C GLU A 163 -14.87 -18.90 -7.24
N SER A 164 -15.96 -19.66 -7.35
CA SER A 164 -15.98 -21.09 -6.99
C SER A 164 -15.08 -21.93 -7.88
N ALA A 165 -15.06 -21.66 -9.19
CA ALA A 165 -14.17 -22.35 -10.13
C ALA A 165 -12.68 -22.04 -9.87
N ALA A 166 -12.36 -20.85 -9.36
CA ALA A 166 -11.00 -20.47 -9.02
C ALA A 166 -10.51 -21.09 -7.70
N SER A 167 -11.41 -21.34 -6.74
CA SER A 167 -11.06 -21.98 -5.46
C SER A 167 -10.81 -23.49 -5.55
N ASP A 168 -11.32 -24.17 -6.59
CA ASP A 168 -11.14 -25.62 -6.78
C ASP A 168 -9.77 -26.01 -7.40
N PHE A 169 -8.94 -25.02 -7.75
CA PHE A 169 -7.64 -25.23 -8.41
C PHE A 169 -6.42 -25.14 -7.46
N HIS A 170 -6.63 -25.21 -6.14
CA HIS A 170 -5.56 -25.21 -5.15
C HIS A 170 -5.60 -26.43 -4.23
#